data_AF-A0A427YIL6-F1
#
_entry.id   AF-A0A427YIL6-F1
#
_cell.length_a   1.000
_cell.length_b   1.000
_cell.length_c   1.000
_cell.angle_alpha   90.00
_cell.angle_beta   90.00
_cell.angle_gamma   90.00
#
_symmetry.space_group_name_H-M   'P 1'
#
loop_
_entity.id
_entity.type
_entity.pdbx_description
1 polymer ?
#
loop_
_entity_poly.entity_id
_entity_poly.type
_entity_poly.pdbx_seq_one_letter_code
_entity_poly.pdbx_strand_id
1 'polypeptide(L)'
;MSPTPVDVSVGSQLHQLVARADVTPNTFQTNTIIAACVMFIAILIAWNLPILRDIIAALKLFVVGIHEMCHLAVGLMCGGQIVSICIDPNDGGATHIMNLMRTFPRVPRDPYAMPTYSQLFWSPSAVATLAAGYIGSSILGFVFIFCAFDIVASKVAALVIHFGLLVPILRADHWVAFVSIIICEALLIGLWFGDHGSALRFYVLWVGMMNLFYVVWDYIDERLFDKRNTSDCAQFSELLGWPTSAWAMFWFIYDAMVFTAAVFAGICVFKTSDEEMYAEAFKPINQIHQQLCAFHVYAKDPDRIVEAHHFCTHLRKDLHQCVIYDRDADDARLIGIEYLVPEAVFERLPDEEKKYWHSHKFEVDSGMLMLGTKSLVPNAVTDLVERPAMLELHRTYGKTIHTWAYDEHPDLPLGPPNLMMAFPKEEHVPKDRLKERDERLGVSTEAKRELRRGYLRQEDLDRAPLPGGDVYLDGKTSQFELN
;
A
#
# COMPACT_ATOMS: atom_id res chain seq x y z
N MET A 1 -11.42 -40.77 27.72
CA MET A 1 -10.82 -40.55 26.38
C MET A 1 -10.68 -39.06 26.19
N SER A 2 -9.47 -38.55 26.39
CA SER A 2 -9.10 -37.16 26.09
C SER A 2 -9.14 -36.96 24.57
N PRO A 3 -9.70 -35.84 24.06
CA PRO A 3 -9.68 -35.56 22.64
C PRO A 3 -8.23 -35.24 22.22
N THR A 4 -7.78 -35.89 21.16
CA THR A 4 -6.49 -35.62 20.52
C THR A 4 -6.45 -34.18 19.99
N PRO A 5 -5.32 -33.47 20.11
CA PRO A 5 -5.18 -32.13 19.60
C PRO A 5 -5.26 -32.17 18.06
N VAL A 6 -6.22 -31.43 17.50
CA VAL A 6 -6.32 -31.21 16.07
C VAL A 6 -5.10 -30.39 15.66
N ASP A 7 -4.35 -30.90 14.68
CA ASP A 7 -3.12 -30.31 14.17
C ASP A 7 -3.40 -28.91 13.58
N VAL A 8 -3.07 -27.87 14.36
CA VAL A 8 -3.31 -26.45 14.06
C VAL A 8 -2.67 -26.03 12.73
N SER A 9 -1.65 -26.77 12.27
CA SER A 9 -0.96 -26.53 10.99
C SER A 9 -1.84 -26.80 9.77
N VAL A 10 -2.71 -27.82 9.81
CA VAL A 10 -3.57 -28.19 8.68
C VAL A 10 -4.71 -27.18 8.53
N GLY A 11 -5.27 -26.68 9.64
CA GLY A 11 -6.27 -25.62 9.63
C GLY A 11 -5.73 -24.31 9.07
N SER A 12 -4.49 -23.96 9.39
CA SER A 12 -3.79 -22.78 8.83
C SER A 12 -3.56 -22.90 7.32
N GLN A 13 -3.09 -24.06 6.84
CA GLN A 13 -2.86 -24.28 5.41
C GLN A 13 -4.17 -24.32 4.61
N LEU A 14 -5.22 -24.94 5.16
CA LEU A 14 -6.53 -24.98 4.52
C LEU A 14 -7.16 -23.58 4.45
N HIS A 15 -7.04 -22.76 5.50
CA HIS A 15 -7.47 -21.36 5.46
C HIS A 15 -6.69 -20.55 4.43
N GLN A 16 -5.38 -20.76 4.30
CA GLN A 16 -4.56 -20.09 3.27
C GLN A 16 -4.95 -20.53 1.85
N LEU A 17 -5.26 -21.81 1.64
CA LEU A 17 -5.70 -22.33 0.34
C LEU A 17 -7.11 -21.87 -0.04
N VAL A 18 -8.03 -21.80 0.93
CA VAL A 18 -9.39 -21.31 0.72
C VAL A 18 -9.42 -19.79 0.52
N ALA A 19 -8.57 -19.03 1.23
CA ALA A 19 -8.39 -17.59 0.99
C ALA A 19 -7.81 -17.29 -0.40
N ARG A 20 -6.96 -18.18 -0.94
CA ARG A 20 -6.49 -18.11 -2.34
C ARG A 20 -7.55 -18.47 -3.37
N ALA A 21 -8.64 -19.12 -2.97
CA ALA A 21 -9.75 -19.50 -3.85
C ALA A 21 -10.83 -18.41 -3.96
N ASP A 22 -10.81 -17.38 -3.11
CA ASP A 22 -11.68 -16.22 -3.29
C ASP A 22 -11.19 -15.43 -4.51
N VAL A 23 -11.98 -15.41 -5.58
CA VAL A 23 -11.68 -14.70 -6.84
C VAL A 23 -12.28 -13.30 -6.84
N THR A 24 -12.96 -12.90 -5.77
CA THR A 24 -13.58 -11.58 -5.67
C THR A 24 -12.48 -10.52 -5.56
N PRO A 25 -12.44 -9.54 -6.47
CA PRO A 25 -11.43 -8.50 -6.41
C PRO A 25 -11.70 -7.51 -5.28
N ASN A 26 -10.67 -7.11 -4.54
CA ASN A 26 -10.77 -6.02 -3.57
C ASN A 26 -10.85 -4.65 -4.29
N THR A 27 -11.06 -3.55 -3.55
CA THR A 27 -11.17 -2.19 -4.13
C THR A 27 -9.92 -1.80 -4.92
N PHE A 28 -8.74 -2.17 -4.44
CA PHE A 28 -7.46 -1.88 -5.10
C PHE A 28 -7.37 -2.58 -6.47
N GLN A 29 -7.67 -3.88 -6.51
CA GLN A 29 -7.68 -4.68 -7.72
C GLN A 29 -8.77 -4.19 -8.69
N THR A 30 -9.96 -3.85 -8.18
CA THR A 30 -11.07 -3.28 -8.96
C THR A 30 -10.65 -1.98 -9.65
N ASN A 31 -10.01 -1.06 -8.93
CA ASN A 31 -9.50 0.19 -9.50
C ASN A 31 -8.45 -0.05 -10.58
N THR A 32 -7.60 -1.06 -10.42
CA THR A 32 -6.59 -1.46 -11.42
C THR A 32 -7.25 -1.93 -12.72
N ILE A 33 -8.30 -2.75 -12.61
CA ILE A 33 -9.04 -3.27 -13.77
C ILE A 33 -9.77 -2.14 -14.49
N ILE A 34 -10.46 -1.27 -13.75
CA ILE A 34 -11.14 -0.10 -14.33
C ILE A 34 -10.13 0.80 -15.05
N ALA A 35 -8.98 1.06 -14.41
CA ALA A 35 -7.91 1.85 -15.02
C ALA A 35 -7.40 1.20 -16.32
N ALA A 36 -7.16 -0.11 -16.35
CA ALA A 36 -6.72 -0.81 -17.56
C ALA A 36 -7.70 -0.62 -18.73
N CYS A 37 -9.00 -0.75 -18.49
CA CYS A 37 -10.04 -0.54 -19.51
C CYS A 37 -10.07 0.91 -20.02
N VAL A 38 -9.97 1.90 -19.12
CA VAL A 38 -9.90 3.32 -19.50
C VAL A 38 -8.61 3.62 -20.28
N MET A 39 -7.49 3.03 -19.86
CA MET A 39 -6.20 3.19 -20.51
C MET A 39 -6.18 2.63 -21.92
N PHE A 40 -6.84 1.50 -22.19
CA PHE A 40 -6.96 0.97 -23.56
C PHE A 40 -7.54 2.03 -24.52
N ILE A 41 -8.62 2.70 -24.10
CA ILE A 41 -9.25 3.77 -24.89
C ILE A 41 -8.34 5.00 -24.98
N ALA A 42 -7.71 5.39 -23.88
CA ALA A 42 -6.82 6.54 -23.85
C ALA A 42 -5.57 6.34 -24.73
N ILE A 43 -4.98 5.13 -24.73
CA ILE A 43 -3.87 4.75 -25.60
C ILE A 43 -4.33 4.78 -27.05
N LEU A 44 -5.51 4.23 -27.37
CA LEU A 44 -6.05 4.30 -28.73
C LEU A 44 -6.17 5.75 -29.22
N ILE A 45 -6.65 6.67 -28.39
CA ILE A 45 -6.72 8.10 -28.73
C ILE A 45 -5.31 8.69 -28.87
N ALA A 46 -4.43 8.44 -27.91
CA ALA A 46 -3.08 9.00 -27.88
C ALA A 46 -2.23 8.54 -29.06
N TRP A 47 -2.37 7.28 -29.48
CA TRP A 47 -1.62 6.70 -30.59
C TRP A 47 -2.01 7.30 -31.95
N ASN A 48 -3.26 7.75 -32.09
CA ASN A 48 -3.82 8.19 -33.37
C ASN A 48 -3.95 9.71 -33.52
N LEU A 49 -3.90 10.50 -32.44
CA LEU A 49 -3.92 11.96 -32.55
C LEU A 49 -2.50 12.53 -32.75
N PRO A 50 -2.24 13.37 -33.77
CA PRO A 50 -0.87 13.78 -34.15
C PRO A 50 -0.01 14.30 -32.99
N ILE A 51 -0.54 15.22 -32.17
CA ILE A 51 0.20 15.81 -31.05
C ILE A 51 0.44 14.77 -29.95
N LEU A 52 -0.57 13.97 -29.61
CA LEU A 52 -0.44 12.96 -28.56
C LEU A 52 0.49 11.82 -28.98
N ARG A 53 0.49 11.46 -30.27
CA ARG A 53 1.36 10.44 -30.87
C ARG A 53 2.83 10.81 -30.71
N ASP A 54 3.17 12.07 -30.92
CA ASP A 54 4.52 12.59 -30.71
C ASP A 54 4.90 12.64 -29.23
N ILE A 55 3.96 12.98 -28.34
CA ILE A 55 4.18 12.98 -26.89
C ILE A 55 4.54 11.58 -26.38
N ILE A 56 3.86 10.55 -26.86
CA ILE A 56 4.12 9.16 -26.45
C ILE A 56 5.24 8.48 -27.24
N ALA A 57 6.00 9.21 -28.07
CA ALA A 57 6.99 8.63 -28.98
C ALA A 57 8.02 7.73 -28.28
N ALA A 58 8.51 8.11 -27.09
CA ALA A 58 9.41 7.28 -26.29
C ALA A 58 8.80 5.92 -25.93
N LEU A 59 7.53 5.92 -25.50
CA LEU A 59 6.82 4.69 -25.17
C LEU A 59 6.55 3.86 -26.43
N LYS A 60 6.26 4.50 -27.57
CA LYS A 60 6.14 3.81 -28.87
C LYS A 60 7.46 3.13 -29.25
N LEU A 61 8.59 3.82 -29.14
CA LEU A 61 9.91 3.26 -29.41
C LEU A 61 10.22 2.04 -28.54
N PHE A 62 9.90 2.12 -27.25
CA PHE A 62 10.07 0.99 -26.34
C PHE A 62 9.21 -0.21 -26.74
N VAL A 63 7.91 0.00 -26.98
CA VAL A 63 6.95 -1.05 -27.33
C VAL A 63 7.28 -1.69 -28.69
N VAL A 64 7.47 -0.86 -29.73
CA VAL A 64 7.87 -1.33 -31.08
C VAL A 64 9.22 -2.03 -30.99
N GLY A 65 10.17 -1.49 -30.23
CA GLY A 65 11.49 -2.09 -30.06
C GLY A 65 11.43 -3.49 -29.45
N ILE A 66 10.64 -3.69 -28.39
CA ILE A 66 10.41 -5.02 -27.79
C ILE A 66 9.86 -5.99 -28.83
N HIS A 67 8.83 -5.57 -29.57
CA HIS A 67 8.20 -6.38 -30.61
C HIS A 67 9.21 -6.86 -31.66
N GLU A 68 10.01 -5.94 -32.21
CA GLU A 68 11.04 -6.25 -33.19
C GLU A 68 12.16 -7.15 -32.63
N MET A 69 12.53 -6.98 -31.35
CA MET A 69 13.49 -7.85 -30.69
C MET A 69 12.97 -9.29 -30.56
N CYS A 70 11.65 -9.50 -30.46
CA CYS A 70 11.07 -10.84 -30.43
C CYS A 70 11.14 -11.53 -31.79
N HIS A 71 10.88 -10.82 -32.89
CA HIS A 71 11.15 -11.33 -34.25
C HIS A 71 12.63 -11.70 -34.41
N LEU A 72 13.53 -10.80 -33.99
CA LEU A 72 14.96 -11.03 -34.06
C LEU A 72 15.37 -12.30 -33.31
N ALA A 73 14.93 -12.46 -32.06
CA ALA A 73 15.32 -13.56 -31.21
C ALA A 73 14.89 -14.90 -31.81
N VAL A 74 13.62 -15.04 -32.19
CA VAL A 74 13.10 -16.28 -32.77
C VAL A 74 13.67 -16.52 -34.16
N GLY A 75 13.87 -15.47 -34.96
CA GLY A 75 14.50 -15.55 -36.27
C GLY A 75 15.92 -16.12 -36.22
N LEU A 76 16.74 -15.65 -35.28
CA LEU A 76 18.08 -16.19 -35.04
C LEU A 76 18.03 -17.64 -34.56
N MET A 77 17.14 -17.97 -33.63
CA MET A 77 16.96 -19.36 -33.15
C MET A 77 16.52 -20.31 -34.27
N CYS A 78 15.79 -19.79 -35.26
CA CYS A 78 15.36 -20.52 -36.44
C CYS A 78 16.45 -20.65 -37.53
N GLY A 79 17.66 -20.13 -37.30
CA GLY A 79 18.76 -20.17 -38.26
C GLY A 79 18.74 -19.05 -39.31
N GLY A 80 17.91 -18.03 -39.11
CA GLY A 80 17.86 -16.85 -39.97
C GLY A 80 19.08 -15.94 -39.80
N GLN A 81 19.35 -15.11 -40.81
CA GLN A 81 20.41 -14.09 -40.78
C GLN A 81 19.80 -12.69 -40.80
N ILE A 82 20.13 -11.86 -39.82
CA ILE A 82 19.61 -10.49 -39.71
C ILE A 82 20.31 -9.62 -40.75
N VAL A 83 19.50 -8.90 -41.53
CA VAL A 83 19.97 -7.94 -42.53
C VAL A 83 19.88 -6.53 -41.97
N SER A 84 18.71 -6.16 -41.44
CA SER A 84 18.46 -4.84 -40.89
C SER A 84 17.29 -4.89 -39.92
N ILE A 85 17.29 -3.90 -39.02
CA ILE A 85 16.20 -3.64 -38.08
C ILE A 85 15.92 -2.15 -38.16
N CYS A 86 14.66 -1.79 -38.33
CA CYS A 86 14.16 -0.43 -38.27
C CYS A 86 13.14 -0.33 -37.14
N ILE A 87 13.24 0.70 -36.32
CA ILE A 87 12.27 1.01 -35.25
C ILE A 87 11.96 2.49 -35.40
N ASP A 88 10.77 2.80 -35.87
CA ASP A 88 10.31 4.17 -36.07
C ASP A 88 8.98 4.40 -35.32
N PRO A 89 8.84 5.50 -34.55
CA PRO A 89 7.59 5.78 -33.83
C PRO A 89 6.40 6.05 -34.76
N ASN A 90 6.64 6.46 -36.01
CA ASN A 90 5.62 6.82 -36.97
C ASN A 90 5.44 5.76 -38.05
N ASP A 91 6.52 5.16 -38.53
CA ASP A 91 6.45 4.10 -39.54
C ASP A 91 6.36 2.68 -38.97
N GLY A 92 6.46 2.52 -37.64
CA GLY A 92 6.48 1.22 -36.98
C GLY A 92 7.83 0.52 -37.08
N GLY A 93 7.86 -0.77 -36.75
CA GLY A 93 9.07 -1.59 -36.80
C GLY A 93 9.18 -2.43 -38.07
N ALA A 94 10.40 -2.79 -38.44
CA ALA A 94 10.67 -3.78 -39.48
C ALA A 94 11.97 -4.53 -39.20
N THR A 95 11.87 -5.85 -39.02
CA THR A 95 13.02 -6.74 -38.86
C THR A 95 13.19 -7.62 -40.09
N HIS A 96 14.21 -7.33 -40.89
CA HIS A 96 14.51 -8.08 -42.12
C HIS A 96 15.45 -9.24 -41.81
N ILE A 97 14.92 -10.47 -41.93
CA ILE A 97 15.66 -11.70 -41.68
C ILE A 97 15.64 -12.58 -42.94
N MET A 98 16.82 -12.97 -43.40
CA MET A 98 17.02 -13.87 -44.54
C MET A 98 17.10 -15.33 -44.10
N ASN A 99 16.98 -16.25 -45.08
CA ASN A 99 17.16 -17.70 -44.92
C ASN A 99 16.12 -18.41 -44.04
N LEU A 100 14.97 -17.79 -43.79
CA LEU A 100 13.85 -18.43 -43.10
C LEU A 100 12.91 -19.18 -44.05
N MET A 101 12.80 -18.77 -45.31
CA MET A 101 11.88 -19.37 -46.28
C MET A 101 12.40 -20.72 -46.81
N ARG A 102 11.49 -21.57 -47.30
CA ARG A 102 11.86 -22.82 -47.97
C ARG A 102 12.62 -22.52 -49.26
N THR A 103 13.46 -23.46 -49.68
CA THR A 103 14.15 -23.41 -50.98
C THR A 103 13.34 -24.06 -52.11
N PHE A 104 12.33 -24.88 -51.78
CA PHE A 104 11.47 -25.55 -52.75
C PHE A 104 10.00 -25.17 -52.54
N PRO A 105 9.24 -24.91 -53.63
CA PRO A 105 7.86 -24.46 -53.54
C PRO A 105 6.94 -25.57 -53.07
N ARG A 106 5.87 -25.19 -52.37
CA ARG A 106 4.76 -26.09 -52.04
C ARG A 106 3.89 -26.30 -53.28
N VAL A 107 3.35 -27.51 -53.43
CA VAL A 107 2.37 -27.80 -54.48
C VAL A 107 0.99 -27.32 -53.99
N PRO A 108 0.33 -26.37 -54.70
CA PRO A 108 -1.01 -25.94 -54.34
C PRO A 108 -1.99 -27.12 -54.39
N ARG A 109 -2.93 -27.19 -53.44
CA ARG A 109 -3.99 -28.22 -53.45
C ARG A 109 -4.99 -28.00 -54.58
N ASP A 110 -5.29 -26.74 -54.88
CA ASP A 110 -6.12 -26.33 -56.00
C ASP A 110 -5.22 -26.02 -57.21
N PRO A 111 -5.33 -26.75 -58.33
CA PRO A 111 -4.52 -26.53 -59.52
C PRO A 111 -4.79 -25.18 -60.21
N TYR A 112 -5.88 -24.49 -59.87
CA TYR A 112 -6.21 -23.16 -60.40
C TYR A 112 -5.83 -22.01 -59.46
N ALA A 113 -5.33 -22.30 -58.26
CA ALA A 113 -4.84 -21.26 -57.37
C ALA A 113 -3.56 -20.65 -57.93
N MET A 114 -3.48 -19.31 -57.89
CA MET A 114 -2.31 -18.52 -58.29
C MET A 114 -1.64 -17.91 -57.05
N PRO A 115 -0.95 -18.72 -56.22
CA PRO A 115 -0.35 -18.24 -54.98
C PRO A 115 0.82 -17.28 -55.23
N THR A 116 1.06 -16.37 -54.29
CA THR A 116 2.24 -15.51 -54.30
C THR A 116 3.51 -16.32 -54.05
N TYR A 117 4.68 -15.71 -54.32
CA TYR A 117 5.97 -16.32 -53.97
C TYR A 117 6.04 -16.64 -52.47
N SER A 118 5.64 -15.71 -51.61
CA SER A 118 5.57 -15.89 -50.15
C SER A 118 4.71 -17.10 -49.77
N GLN A 119 3.56 -17.29 -50.40
CA GLN A 119 2.67 -18.45 -50.15
C GLN A 119 3.24 -19.79 -50.60
N LEU A 120 4.01 -19.81 -51.69
CA LEU A 120 4.66 -21.04 -52.18
C LEU A 120 5.84 -21.46 -51.30
N PHE A 121 6.58 -20.50 -50.75
CA PHE A 121 7.87 -20.75 -50.12
C PHE A 121 7.89 -20.59 -48.59
N TRP A 122 6.77 -20.24 -47.94
CA TRP A 122 6.76 -20.11 -46.48
C TRP A 122 7.19 -21.39 -45.75
N SER A 123 7.88 -21.22 -44.62
CA SER A 123 8.34 -22.30 -43.75
C SER A 123 7.77 -22.15 -42.32
N PRO A 124 7.74 -23.22 -41.50
CA PRO A 124 7.39 -23.10 -40.09
C PRO A 124 8.26 -22.08 -39.35
N SER A 125 9.55 -21.96 -39.69
CA SER A 125 10.47 -20.99 -39.13
C SER A 125 10.08 -19.55 -39.44
N ALA A 126 9.64 -19.25 -40.68
CA ALA A 126 9.17 -17.93 -41.06
C ALA A 126 7.88 -17.56 -40.32
N VAL A 127 6.94 -18.50 -40.20
CA VAL A 127 5.69 -18.30 -39.45
C VAL A 127 5.94 -18.12 -37.96
N ALA A 128 6.82 -18.93 -37.36
CA ALA A 128 7.20 -18.80 -35.95
C ALA A 128 7.88 -17.47 -35.66
N THR A 129 8.78 -17.03 -36.56
CA THR A 129 9.44 -15.72 -36.46
C THR A 129 8.42 -14.60 -36.54
N LEU A 130 7.46 -14.65 -37.47
CA LEU A 130 6.42 -13.63 -37.58
C LEU A 130 5.46 -13.66 -36.38
N ALA A 131 5.09 -14.83 -35.87
CA ALA A 131 4.26 -14.93 -34.67
C ALA A 131 4.97 -14.39 -33.41
N ALA A 132 6.30 -14.41 -33.39
CA ALA A 132 7.09 -14.03 -32.23
C ALA A 132 6.89 -12.58 -31.82
N GLY A 133 6.62 -11.67 -32.75
CA GLY A 133 6.36 -10.26 -32.44
C GLY A 133 5.17 -10.13 -31.48
N TYR A 134 3.97 -10.50 -31.94
CA TYR A 134 2.76 -10.40 -31.11
C TYR A 134 2.81 -11.30 -29.87
N ILE A 135 3.33 -12.54 -29.99
CA ILE A 135 3.45 -13.43 -28.82
C ILE A 135 4.41 -12.81 -27.78
N GLY A 136 5.57 -12.32 -28.19
CA GLY A 136 6.57 -11.74 -27.29
C GLY A 136 6.07 -10.45 -26.63
N SER A 137 5.47 -9.55 -27.40
CA SER A 137 4.84 -8.32 -26.90
C SER A 137 3.72 -8.62 -25.90
N SER A 138 2.88 -9.62 -26.18
CA SER A 138 1.83 -10.07 -25.25
C SER A 138 2.38 -10.67 -23.95
N ILE A 139 3.50 -11.40 -23.99
CA ILE A 139 4.15 -11.94 -22.79
C ILE A 139 4.70 -10.82 -21.91
N LEU A 140 5.38 -9.83 -22.50
CA LEU A 140 5.91 -8.72 -21.72
C LEU A 140 4.78 -7.83 -21.18
N GLY A 141 3.75 -7.59 -21.99
CA GLY A 141 2.53 -6.92 -21.58
C GLY A 141 1.82 -7.63 -20.42
N PHE A 142 1.71 -8.95 -20.47
CA PHE A 142 1.20 -9.78 -19.37
C PHE A 142 1.98 -9.52 -18.08
N VAL A 143 3.31 -9.55 -18.13
CA VAL A 143 4.16 -9.36 -16.94
C VAL A 143 3.95 -7.97 -16.35
N PHE A 144 3.94 -6.91 -17.17
CA PHE A 144 3.72 -5.56 -16.68
C PHE A 144 2.32 -5.35 -16.09
N ILE A 145 1.27 -5.87 -16.74
CA ILE A 145 -0.10 -5.79 -16.22
C ILE A 145 -0.22 -6.58 -14.92
N PHE A 146 0.37 -7.77 -14.85
CA PHE A 146 0.43 -8.58 -13.64
C PHE A 146 1.14 -7.83 -12.50
N CYS A 147 2.30 -7.23 -12.77
CA CYS A 147 3.04 -6.43 -11.79
C CYS A 147 2.26 -5.18 -11.32
N ALA A 148 1.34 -4.64 -12.11
CA ALA A 148 0.53 -3.47 -11.72
C ALA A 148 -0.46 -3.74 -10.58
N PHE A 149 -0.71 -5.01 -10.25
CA PHE A 149 -1.53 -5.43 -9.11
C PHE A 149 -0.77 -5.41 -7.78
N ASP A 150 0.50 -5.00 -7.76
CA ASP A 150 1.28 -4.82 -6.53
C ASP A 150 2.30 -3.68 -6.69
N ILE A 151 2.46 -2.86 -5.65
CA ILE A 151 3.32 -1.68 -5.71
C ILE A 151 4.80 -2.09 -5.78
N VAL A 152 5.22 -3.12 -5.04
CA VAL A 152 6.61 -3.57 -5.03
C VAL A 152 6.96 -4.23 -6.37
N ALA A 153 6.08 -5.08 -6.88
CA ALA A 153 6.22 -5.69 -8.20
C ALA A 153 6.30 -4.61 -9.30
N SER A 154 5.47 -3.58 -9.21
CA SER A 154 5.52 -2.42 -10.12
C SER A 154 6.84 -1.68 -10.07
N LYS A 155 7.45 -1.51 -8.88
CA LYS A 155 8.79 -0.90 -8.75
C LYS A 155 9.86 -1.71 -9.45
N VAL A 156 9.82 -3.04 -9.33
CA VAL A 156 10.76 -3.92 -10.03
C VAL A 156 10.56 -3.85 -11.54
N ALA A 157 9.30 -3.91 -12.00
CA ALA A 157 8.96 -3.78 -13.41
C ALA A 157 9.40 -2.42 -14.01
N ALA A 158 9.27 -1.34 -13.24
CA ALA A 158 9.70 -0.01 -13.66
C ALA A 158 11.21 0.08 -13.93
N LEU A 159 12.05 -0.70 -13.26
CA LEU A 159 13.48 -0.77 -13.57
C LEU A 159 13.74 -1.34 -14.97
N VAL A 160 12.96 -2.34 -15.38
CA VAL A 160 13.04 -2.90 -16.74
C VAL A 160 12.63 -1.85 -17.78
N ILE A 161 11.55 -1.10 -17.49
CA ILE A 161 11.08 -0.02 -18.36
C ILE A 161 12.13 1.10 -18.44
N HIS A 162 12.72 1.52 -17.32
CA HIS A 162 13.80 2.51 -17.25
C HIS A 162 14.97 2.13 -18.14
N PHE A 163 15.57 0.94 -17.93
CA PHE A 163 16.71 0.55 -18.75
C PHE A 163 16.35 0.39 -20.23
N GLY A 164 15.14 -0.08 -20.54
CA GLY A 164 14.67 -0.21 -21.91
C GLY A 164 14.43 1.12 -22.62
N LEU A 165 13.89 2.13 -21.93
CA LEU A 165 13.67 3.48 -22.47
C LEU A 165 14.98 4.22 -22.77
N LEU A 166 16.08 3.87 -22.10
CA LEU A 166 17.40 4.42 -22.38
C LEU A 166 18.08 3.81 -23.62
N VAL A 167 17.68 2.61 -24.06
CA VAL A 167 18.31 1.93 -25.22
C VAL A 167 18.19 2.75 -26.51
N PRO A 168 17.02 3.31 -26.88
CA PRO A 168 16.90 4.14 -28.08
C PRO A 168 17.81 5.37 -28.09
N ILE A 169 18.22 5.91 -26.93
CA ILE A 169 19.13 7.07 -26.87
C ILE A 169 20.46 6.79 -27.58
N LEU A 170 20.92 5.54 -27.59
CA LEU A 170 22.19 5.15 -28.21
C LEU A 170 22.18 5.31 -29.74
N ARG A 171 20.99 5.48 -30.36
CA ARG A 171 20.83 5.44 -31.81
C ARG A 171 19.68 6.30 -32.35
N ALA A 172 19.08 7.14 -31.52
CA ALA A 172 17.99 8.02 -31.91
C ALA A 172 18.52 9.21 -32.73
N ASP A 173 18.06 9.32 -33.98
CA ASP A 173 18.49 10.39 -34.90
C ASP A 173 17.56 11.63 -34.86
N HIS A 174 16.45 11.57 -34.12
CA HIS A 174 15.44 12.63 -34.05
C HIS A 174 15.26 13.22 -32.65
N TRP A 175 15.24 14.56 -32.54
CA TRP A 175 15.22 15.27 -31.26
C TRP A 175 13.94 15.03 -30.43
N VAL A 176 12.78 14.81 -31.08
CA VAL A 176 11.52 14.49 -30.37
C VAL A 176 11.62 13.16 -29.61
N ALA A 177 12.31 12.17 -30.18
CA ALA A 177 12.54 10.91 -29.47
C ALA A 177 13.39 11.14 -28.21
N PHE A 178 14.45 11.95 -28.29
CA PHE A 178 15.30 12.25 -27.15
C PHE A 178 14.56 13.01 -26.04
N VAL A 179 13.81 14.07 -26.40
CA VAL A 179 13.03 14.86 -25.43
C VAL A 179 11.93 14.03 -24.79
N SER A 180 11.20 13.22 -25.58
CA SER A 180 10.14 12.36 -25.02
C SER A 180 10.69 11.29 -24.07
N ILE A 181 11.89 10.73 -24.34
CA ILE A 181 12.54 9.78 -23.42
C ILE A 181 12.88 10.46 -22.11
N ILE A 182 13.51 11.64 -22.14
CA ILE A 182 13.85 12.39 -20.92
C ILE A 182 12.59 12.70 -20.10
N ILE A 183 11.50 13.11 -20.74
CA ILE A 183 10.23 13.37 -20.05
C ILE A 183 9.67 12.11 -19.42
N CYS A 184 9.67 10.98 -20.15
CA CYS A 184 9.20 9.70 -19.62
C CYS A 184 10.06 9.21 -18.45
N GLU A 185 11.37 9.39 -18.52
CA GLU A 185 12.31 9.04 -17.44
C GLU A 185 12.12 9.91 -16.20
N ALA A 186 12.01 11.23 -16.38
CA ALA A 186 11.73 12.14 -15.27
C ALA A 186 10.39 11.81 -14.59
N LEU A 187 9.36 11.48 -15.38
CA LEU A 187 8.07 11.05 -14.87
C LEU A 187 8.19 9.71 -14.11
N LEU A 188 8.86 8.71 -14.69
CA LEU A 188 9.06 7.40 -14.07
C LEU A 188 9.79 7.53 -12.72
N ILE A 189 10.88 8.28 -12.67
CA ILE A 189 11.66 8.54 -11.44
C ILE A 189 10.80 9.29 -10.41
N GLY A 190 10.05 10.31 -10.83
CA GLY A 190 9.14 11.05 -9.95
C GLY A 190 8.06 10.15 -9.34
N LEU A 191 7.44 9.29 -10.16
CA LEU A 191 6.43 8.32 -9.71
C LEU A 191 7.03 7.22 -8.82
N TRP A 192 8.32 6.90 -8.96
CA TRP A 192 8.99 5.88 -8.15
C TRP A 192 9.13 6.30 -6.69
N PHE A 193 9.41 7.58 -6.44
CA PHE A 193 9.54 8.15 -5.09
C PHE A 193 8.24 8.75 -4.54
N GLY A 194 7.30 9.16 -5.39
CA GLY A 194 6.03 9.76 -4.99
C GLY A 194 5.07 8.74 -4.37
N ASP A 195 4.50 9.07 -3.20
CA ASP A 195 3.49 8.29 -2.48
C ASP A 195 3.77 6.77 -2.47
N HIS A 196 5.00 6.40 -2.06
CA HIS A 196 5.51 5.02 -2.02
C HIS A 196 5.42 4.25 -3.34
N GLY A 197 5.18 4.89 -4.48
CA GLY A 197 5.01 4.26 -5.79
C GLY A 197 3.55 3.89 -6.13
N SER A 198 2.56 4.38 -5.38
CA SER A 198 1.14 4.10 -5.64
C SER A 198 0.72 4.50 -7.06
N ALA A 199 1.19 5.65 -7.55
CA ALA A 199 0.91 6.10 -8.92
C ALA A 199 1.77 5.40 -9.99
N LEU A 200 2.96 4.87 -9.62
CA LEU A 200 3.85 4.17 -10.55
C LEU A 200 3.20 2.94 -11.15
N ARG A 201 2.37 2.21 -10.38
CA ARG A 201 1.68 1.01 -10.88
C ARG A 201 0.80 1.30 -12.09
N PHE A 202 0.21 2.49 -12.16
CA PHE A 202 -0.60 2.92 -13.30
C PHE A 202 0.26 3.25 -14.52
N TYR A 203 1.48 3.75 -14.32
CA TYR A 203 2.45 3.92 -15.40
C TYR A 203 2.91 2.56 -15.95
N VAL A 204 3.23 1.60 -15.08
CA VAL A 204 3.57 0.23 -15.48
C VAL A 204 2.39 -0.44 -16.20
N LEU A 205 1.16 -0.27 -15.67
CA LEU A 205 -0.06 -0.74 -16.30
C LEU A 205 -0.23 -0.17 -17.71
N TRP A 206 -0.04 1.15 -17.87
CA TRP A 206 -0.12 1.83 -19.17
C TRP A 206 0.84 1.21 -20.19
N VAL A 207 2.12 1.05 -19.81
CA VAL A 207 3.13 0.43 -20.67
C VAL A 207 2.80 -1.04 -20.95
N GLY A 208 2.28 -1.77 -19.97
CA GLY A 208 1.80 -3.13 -20.13
C GLY A 208 0.66 -3.25 -21.15
N MET A 209 -0.33 -2.35 -21.09
CA MET A 209 -1.43 -2.28 -22.05
C MET A 209 -0.95 -1.93 -23.46
N MET A 210 0.04 -1.04 -23.59
CA MET A 210 0.63 -0.72 -24.89
C MET A 210 1.33 -1.94 -25.51
N ASN A 211 2.09 -2.70 -24.72
CA ASN A 211 2.78 -3.93 -25.18
C ASN A 211 1.79 -5.05 -25.49
N LEU A 212 0.83 -5.31 -24.59
CA LEU A 212 -0.07 -6.45 -24.72
C LEU A 212 -0.93 -6.35 -25.98
N PHE A 213 -1.51 -5.18 -26.25
CA PHE A 213 -2.39 -4.96 -27.40
C PHE A 213 -1.65 -4.38 -28.61
N TYR A 214 -0.35 -4.67 -28.77
CA TYR A 214 0.43 -4.11 -29.86
C TYR A 214 -0.18 -4.37 -31.24
N VAL A 215 -0.84 -5.53 -31.44
CA VAL A 215 -1.55 -5.85 -32.68
C VAL A 215 -2.59 -4.80 -33.07
N VAL A 216 -3.26 -4.19 -32.09
CA VAL A 216 -4.28 -3.16 -32.32
C VAL A 216 -3.63 -1.92 -32.91
N TRP A 217 -2.54 -1.47 -32.30
CA TRP A 217 -1.85 -0.26 -32.71
C TRP A 217 -1.16 -0.44 -34.05
N ASP A 218 -0.50 -1.58 -34.24
CA ASP A 218 0.19 -1.96 -35.48
C ASP A 218 -0.77 -2.05 -36.68
N TYR A 219 -1.94 -2.69 -36.49
CA TYR A 219 -2.98 -2.80 -37.50
C TYR A 219 -3.64 -1.45 -37.80
N ILE A 220 -3.97 -0.65 -36.78
CA ILE A 220 -4.64 0.65 -36.98
C ILE A 220 -3.69 1.66 -37.63
N ASP A 221 -2.42 1.69 -37.24
CA ASP A 221 -1.44 2.60 -37.84
C ASP A 221 -1.31 2.37 -39.35
N GLU A 222 -1.33 1.11 -39.79
CA GLU A 222 -1.37 0.77 -41.22
C GLU A 222 -2.61 1.34 -41.92
N ARG A 223 -3.78 1.18 -41.31
CA ARG A 223 -5.06 1.56 -41.93
C ARG A 223 -5.29 3.07 -41.97
N LEU A 224 -4.75 3.81 -41.02
CA LEU A 224 -4.99 5.25 -40.90
C LEU A 224 -3.87 6.10 -41.53
N PHE A 225 -2.62 5.63 -41.52
CA PHE A 225 -1.47 6.47 -41.86
C PHE A 225 -0.62 5.99 -43.04
N ASP A 226 -1.02 4.90 -43.71
CA ASP A 226 -0.31 4.33 -44.88
C ASP A 226 1.20 4.19 -44.61
N LYS A 227 1.53 3.60 -43.45
CA LYS A 227 2.91 3.46 -42.97
C LYS A 227 3.76 2.62 -43.92
N ARG A 228 5.06 2.92 -43.98
CA ARG A 228 5.99 2.21 -44.87
C ARG A 228 6.19 0.75 -44.48
N ASN A 229 6.22 0.44 -43.18
CA ASN A 229 6.38 -0.93 -42.69
C ASN A 229 5.01 -1.54 -42.40
N THR A 230 4.57 -2.49 -43.23
CA THR A 230 3.27 -3.17 -43.05
C THR A 230 3.20 -3.89 -41.70
N SER A 231 2.00 -3.99 -41.14
CA SER A 231 1.71 -4.76 -39.93
C SER A 231 2.03 -6.25 -40.10
N ASP A 232 2.28 -6.96 -38.99
CA ASP A 232 2.48 -8.41 -39.06
C ASP A 232 1.19 -9.12 -39.53
N CYS A 233 0.02 -8.55 -39.24
CA CYS A 233 -1.25 -9.03 -39.79
C CYS A 233 -1.24 -9.03 -41.33
N ALA A 234 -0.66 -8.01 -41.96
CA ALA A 234 -0.53 -7.95 -43.41
C ALA A 234 0.53 -8.95 -43.92
N GLN A 235 1.63 -9.13 -43.18
CA GLN A 235 2.64 -10.14 -43.48
C GLN A 235 2.09 -11.58 -43.35
N PHE A 236 1.24 -11.85 -42.37
CA PHE A 236 0.53 -13.12 -42.23
C PHE A 236 -0.44 -13.36 -43.39
N SER A 237 -1.15 -12.30 -43.80
CA SER A 237 -2.00 -12.33 -45.00
C SER A 237 -1.19 -12.67 -46.25
N GLU A 238 -0.01 -12.07 -46.40
CA GLU A 238 0.87 -12.34 -47.53
C GLU A 238 1.42 -13.78 -47.51
N LEU A 239 1.81 -14.30 -46.35
CA LEU A 239 2.37 -15.65 -46.20
C LEU A 239 1.33 -16.76 -46.30
N LEU A 240 0.13 -16.56 -45.73
CA LEU A 240 -0.86 -17.63 -45.51
C LEU A 240 -2.17 -17.41 -46.28
N GLY A 241 -2.36 -16.26 -46.92
CA GLY A 241 -3.44 -15.98 -47.88
C GLY A 241 -4.80 -15.64 -47.28
N TRP A 242 -4.92 -15.51 -45.96
CA TRP A 242 -6.14 -15.04 -45.29
C TRP A 242 -6.16 -13.51 -45.22
N PRO A 243 -7.34 -12.85 -45.31
CA PRO A 243 -7.41 -11.39 -45.26
C PRO A 243 -6.76 -10.80 -44.00
N THR A 244 -6.07 -9.67 -44.15
CA THR A 244 -5.39 -8.95 -43.04
C THR A 244 -6.31 -8.73 -41.83
N SER A 245 -7.59 -8.39 -42.06
CA SER A 245 -8.57 -8.17 -40.99
C SER A 245 -8.90 -9.44 -40.21
N ALA A 246 -8.84 -10.62 -40.84
CA ALA A 246 -9.05 -11.89 -40.16
C ALA A 246 -7.87 -12.21 -39.21
N TRP A 247 -6.64 -11.91 -39.63
CA TRP A 247 -5.46 -12.01 -38.77
C TRP A 247 -5.50 -11.02 -37.61
N ALA A 248 -5.90 -9.77 -37.86
CA ALA A 248 -6.08 -8.78 -36.80
C ALA A 248 -7.10 -9.23 -35.75
N MET A 249 -8.24 -9.80 -36.19
CA MET A 249 -9.25 -10.34 -35.28
C MET A 249 -8.73 -11.57 -34.50
N PHE A 250 -7.99 -12.46 -35.15
CA PHE A 250 -7.38 -13.62 -34.49
C PHE A 250 -6.44 -13.20 -33.36
N TRP A 251 -5.50 -12.30 -33.65
CA TRP A 251 -4.53 -11.83 -32.67
C TRP A 251 -5.16 -10.98 -31.58
N PHE A 252 -6.15 -10.15 -31.90
CA PHE A 252 -6.91 -9.41 -30.90
C PHE A 252 -7.64 -10.33 -29.90
N ILE A 253 -8.24 -11.43 -30.37
CA ILE A 253 -8.88 -12.42 -29.49
C ILE A 253 -7.82 -13.10 -28.60
N TYR A 254 -6.67 -13.46 -29.17
CA TYR A 254 -5.55 -14.00 -28.39
C TYR A 254 -5.09 -13.01 -27.30
N ASP A 255 -4.85 -11.75 -27.63
CA ASP A 255 -4.43 -10.73 -26.66
C ASP A 255 -5.50 -10.49 -25.60
N ALA A 256 -6.78 -10.46 -25.95
CA ALA A 256 -7.87 -10.37 -24.99
C ALA A 256 -7.88 -11.55 -24.00
N MET A 257 -7.53 -12.76 -24.45
CA MET A 257 -7.38 -13.92 -23.56
C MET A 257 -6.14 -13.77 -22.66
N VAL A 258 -5.02 -13.29 -23.18
CA VAL A 258 -3.79 -13.05 -22.40
C VAL A 258 -4.01 -11.95 -21.36
N PHE A 259 -4.70 -10.86 -21.71
CA PHE A 259 -5.12 -9.80 -20.79
C PHE A 259 -5.97 -10.35 -19.66
N THR A 260 -6.99 -11.13 -20.02
CA THR A 260 -7.87 -11.79 -19.05
C THR A 260 -7.06 -12.67 -18.10
N ALA A 261 -6.13 -13.47 -18.62
CA ALA A 261 -5.24 -14.30 -17.82
C ALA A 261 -4.33 -13.48 -16.89
N ALA A 262 -3.79 -12.35 -17.35
CA ALA A 262 -2.96 -11.45 -16.55
C ALA A 262 -3.74 -10.86 -15.36
N VAL A 263 -4.96 -10.41 -15.62
CA VAL A 263 -5.87 -9.89 -14.59
C VAL A 263 -6.23 -10.98 -13.58
N PHE A 264 -6.61 -12.18 -14.03
CA PHE A 264 -6.88 -13.29 -13.11
C PHE A 264 -5.66 -13.68 -12.29
N ALA A 265 -4.48 -13.75 -12.90
CA ALA A 265 -3.23 -14.01 -12.19
C ALA A 265 -2.97 -12.94 -11.13
N GLY A 266 -3.13 -11.65 -11.48
CA GLY A 266 -2.97 -10.54 -10.54
C GLY A 266 -3.93 -10.63 -9.37
N ILE A 267 -5.21 -10.94 -9.62
CA ILE A 267 -6.24 -11.11 -8.58
C ILE A 267 -5.91 -12.28 -7.64
N CYS A 268 -5.44 -13.40 -8.18
CA CYS A 268 -5.16 -14.61 -7.42
C CYS A 268 -3.86 -14.53 -6.61
N VAL A 269 -2.83 -13.84 -7.13
CA VAL A 269 -1.51 -13.78 -6.50
C VAL A 269 -1.41 -12.61 -5.52
N PHE A 270 -1.88 -11.42 -5.88
CA PHE A 270 -1.71 -10.20 -5.08
C PHE A 270 -2.98 -9.88 -4.29
N LYS A 271 -3.22 -10.63 -3.21
CA LYS A 271 -4.44 -10.48 -2.40
C LYS A 271 -4.38 -9.37 -1.35
N THR A 272 -3.19 -8.92 -1.00
CA THR A 272 -2.96 -7.90 0.02
C THR A 272 -3.47 -6.54 -0.46
N SER A 273 -4.27 -5.85 0.35
CA SER A 273 -4.71 -4.48 0.04
C SER A 273 -3.63 -3.45 0.40
N ASP A 274 -3.72 -2.23 -0.15
CA ASP A 274 -2.85 -1.11 0.25
C ASP A 274 -2.90 -0.89 1.77
N GLU A 275 -4.10 -0.95 2.36
CA GLU A 275 -4.31 -0.80 3.81
C GLU A 275 -3.59 -1.89 4.60
N GLU A 276 -3.59 -3.13 4.13
CA GLU A 276 -2.88 -4.23 4.78
C GLU A 276 -1.36 -4.08 4.66
N MET A 277 -0.84 -3.63 3.51
CA MET A 277 0.59 -3.39 3.32
C MET A 277 1.10 -2.26 4.23
N TYR A 278 0.36 -1.16 4.34
CA TYR A 278 0.65 -0.09 5.31
C TYR A 278 0.46 -0.57 6.75
N ALA A 279 -0.55 -1.39 7.01
CA ALA A 279 -0.79 -1.92 8.35
C ALA A 279 0.34 -2.85 8.81
N GLU A 280 0.98 -3.57 7.91
CA GLU A 280 2.14 -4.40 8.22
C GLU A 280 3.37 -3.61 8.64
N ALA A 281 3.60 -2.42 8.06
CA ALA A 281 4.71 -1.55 8.42
C ALA A 281 4.55 -0.94 9.82
N PHE A 282 3.32 -0.71 10.25
CA PHE A 282 2.98 -0.04 11.52
C PHE A 282 2.35 -0.97 12.56
N LYS A 283 2.64 -2.28 12.52
CA LYS A 283 2.05 -3.30 13.42
C LYS A 283 1.93 -2.84 14.88
N PRO A 284 2.98 -2.32 15.56
CA PRO A 284 2.85 -1.88 16.96
C PRO A 284 1.91 -0.70 17.16
N ILE A 285 1.92 0.28 16.25
CA ILE A 285 1.07 1.48 16.33
C ILE A 285 -0.39 1.10 16.12
N ASN A 286 -0.67 0.19 15.18
CA ASN A 286 -2.02 -0.29 14.88
C ASN A 286 -2.63 -1.18 15.96
N GLN A 287 -1.86 -1.58 16.99
CA GLN A 287 -2.41 -2.26 18.17
C GLN A 287 -2.98 -1.30 19.21
N ILE A 288 -2.78 0.01 19.06
CA ILE A 288 -3.39 1.02 19.93
C ILE A 288 -4.90 1.03 19.69
N HIS A 289 -5.69 0.76 20.73
CA HIS A 289 -7.14 0.59 20.62
C HIS A 289 -7.94 1.28 21.74
N GLN A 290 -7.26 2.01 22.62
CA GLN A 290 -7.90 2.73 23.71
C GLN A 290 -7.30 4.14 23.81
N GLN A 291 -8.16 5.14 23.84
CA GLN A 291 -7.78 6.53 24.08
C GLN A 291 -8.32 6.95 25.45
N LEU A 292 -7.47 7.50 26.32
CA LEU A 292 -7.89 8.08 27.60
C LEU A 292 -7.48 9.54 27.70
N CYS A 293 -8.27 10.34 28.40
CA CYS A 293 -7.97 11.71 28.77
C CYS A 293 -7.85 11.79 30.30
N ALA A 294 -6.70 12.25 30.79
CA ALA A 294 -6.36 12.37 32.20
C ALA A 294 -5.63 13.68 32.47
N PHE A 295 -5.34 13.94 33.75
CA PHE A 295 -4.51 15.07 34.17
C PHE A 295 -3.35 14.55 35.01
N HIS A 296 -2.13 14.93 34.66
CA HIS A 296 -0.93 14.53 35.38
C HIS A 296 -0.37 15.67 36.21
N VAL A 297 0.17 15.33 37.39
CA VAL A 297 0.98 16.23 38.22
C VAL A 297 2.44 15.82 38.18
N TYR A 298 3.35 16.79 38.26
CA TYR A 298 4.78 16.49 38.37
C TYR A 298 5.09 15.98 39.79
N ALA A 299 5.79 14.85 39.90
CA ALA A 299 6.13 14.27 41.21
C ALA A 299 6.99 15.20 42.09
N LYS A 300 7.78 16.10 41.47
CA LYS A 300 8.63 17.08 42.16
C LYS A 300 7.92 18.39 42.50
N ASP A 301 6.93 18.74 41.69
CA ASP A 301 6.21 20.02 41.78
C ASP A 301 4.70 19.75 41.55
N PRO A 302 3.97 19.32 42.61
CA PRO A 302 2.57 18.93 42.49
C PRO A 302 1.62 20.05 42.08
N ASP A 303 2.06 21.32 42.13
CA ASP A 303 1.27 22.47 41.69
C ASP A 303 1.26 22.59 40.14
N ARG A 304 2.22 21.95 39.47
CA ARG A 304 2.27 21.89 38.01
C ARG A 304 1.43 20.74 37.50
N ILE A 305 0.42 21.10 36.71
CA ILE A 305 -0.56 20.17 36.16
C ILE A 305 -0.56 20.29 34.64
N VAL A 306 -0.69 19.16 33.97
CA VAL A 306 -0.80 19.07 32.51
C VAL A 306 -1.91 18.10 32.11
N GLU A 307 -2.58 18.37 31.00
CA GLU A 307 -3.52 17.43 30.40
C GLU A 307 -2.75 16.36 29.63
N ALA A 308 -3.22 15.12 29.68
CA ALA A 308 -2.54 13.99 29.10
C ALA A 308 -3.52 13.09 28.35
N HIS A 309 -3.25 12.91 27.06
CA HIS A 309 -4.01 12.05 26.18
C HIS A 309 -3.25 10.76 25.94
N HIS A 310 -3.74 9.67 26.52
CA HIS A 310 -3.14 8.35 26.46
C HIS A 310 -3.69 7.56 25.28
N PHE A 311 -2.80 6.91 24.56
CA PHE A 311 -3.12 6.01 23.46
C PHE A 311 -2.52 4.64 23.77
N CYS A 312 -3.38 3.75 24.25
CA CYS A 312 -2.99 2.53 24.95
C CYS A 312 -3.15 1.27 24.11
N THR A 313 -2.21 0.35 24.33
CA THR A 313 -2.24 -1.03 23.88
C THR A 313 -2.20 -1.95 25.10
N HIS A 314 -3.16 -2.88 25.19
CA HIS A 314 -3.12 -4.02 26.11
C HIS A 314 -2.07 -5.02 25.61
N LEU A 315 -0.78 -4.78 25.90
CA LEU A 315 0.33 -5.59 25.42
C LEU A 315 0.23 -7.05 25.89
N ARG A 316 -0.19 -7.22 27.15
CA ARG A 316 -0.56 -8.49 27.77
C ARG A 316 -1.76 -8.27 28.67
N LYS A 317 -2.36 -9.36 29.16
CA LYS A 317 -3.48 -9.32 30.11
C LYS A 317 -3.17 -8.54 31.42
N ASP A 318 -1.89 -8.41 31.77
CA ASP A 318 -1.42 -7.81 33.02
C ASP A 318 -0.53 -6.58 32.81
N LEU A 319 -0.44 -6.07 31.58
CA LEU A 319 0.45 -4.96 31.24
C LEU A 319 -0.11 -4.16 30.07
N HIS A 320 -0.49 -2.92 30.33
CA HIS A 320 -0.81 -1.96 29.29
C HIS A 320 0.38 -1.04 29.08
N GLN A 321 0.53 -0.56 27.86
CA GLN A 321 1.50 0.46 27.50
C GLN A 321 0.78 1.57 26.75
N CYS A 322 1.08 2.82 27.06
CA CYS A 322 0.47 3.98 26.44
C CYS A 322 1.55 4.92 25.94
N VAL A 323 1.31 5.51 24.77
CA VAL A 323 2.00 6.73 24.33
C VAL A 323 1.11 7.91 24.68
N ILE A 324 1.72 8.99 25.16
CA ILE A 324 1.00 10.13 25.73
C ILE A 324 1.26 11.37 24.90
N TYR A 325 0.18 12.06 24.55
CA TYR A 325 0.19 13.34 23.86
C TYR A 325 -0.39 14.45 24.73
N ASP A 326 -0.06 15.70 24.43
CA ASP A 326 -0.58 16.88 25.14
C ASP A 326 -2.04 17.22 24.79
N ARG A 327 -2.52 16.79 23.62
CA ARG A 327 -3.91 16.98 23.14
C ARG A 327 -4.33 15.87 22.17
N ASP A 328 -5.64 15.79 21.90
CA ASP A 328 -6.22 14.99 20.81
C ASP A 328 -6.37 15.85 19.54
N ALA A 329 -5.26 16.05 18.81
CA ALA A 329 -5.23 16.83 17.57
C ALA A 329 -4.09 16.37 16.63
N ASP A 330 -4.19 16.70 15.35
CA ASP A 330 -3.21 16.30 14.32
C ASP A 330 -1.79 16.87 14.56
N ASP A 331 -1.69 17.97 15.32
CA ASP A 331 -0.44 18.65 15.67
C ASP A 331 0.00 18.37 17.12
N ALA A 332 -0.55 17.35 17.77
CA ALA A 332 -0.27 17.01 19.15
C ALA A 332 1.21 16.60 19.35
N ARG A 333 1.77 16.99 20.49
CA ARG A 333 3.15 16.74 20.88
C ARG A 333 3.22 15.43 21.64
N LEU A 334 4.15 14.55 21.28
CA LEU A 334 4.46 13.36 22.07
C LEU A 334 5.15 13.79 23.37
N ILE A 335 4.46 13.68 24.50
CA ILE A 335 4.95 14.16 25.79
C ILE A 335 5.48 13.07 26.69
N GLY A 336 5.09 11.80 26.50
CA GLY A 336 5.52 10.75 27.41
C GLY A 336 5.00 9.36 27.10
N ILE A 337 5.23 8.46 28.05
CA ILE A 337 4.74 7.09 28.06
C ILE A 337 4.22 6.71 29.45
N GLU A 338 3.31 5.75 29.48
CA GLU A 338 2.84 5.13 30.72
C GLU A 338 2.80 3.61 30.58
N TYR A 339 3.14 2.92 31.66
CA TYR A 339 2.85 1.50 31.85
C TYR A 339 1.82 1.32 32.95
N LEU A 340 0.80 0.51 32.68
CA LEU A 340 -0.24 0.20 33.66
C LEU A 340 -0.17 -1.28 34.00
N VAL A 341 -0.25 -1.58 35.30
CA VAL A 341 -0.31 -2.96 35.80
C VAL A 341 -1.47 -3.13 36.77
N PRO A 342 -2.10 -4.32 36.82
CA PRO A 342 -3.10 -4.63 37.84
C PRO A 342 -2.51 -4.56 39.25
N GLU A 343 -3.38 -4.26 40.22
CA GLU A 343 -3.06 -4.24 41.64
C GLU A 343 -2.28 -5.48 42.14
N ALA A 344 -2.65 -6.67 41.64
CA ALA A 344 -1.99 -7.93 42.00
C ALA A 344 -0.53 -8.02 41.52
N VAL A 345 -0.17 -7.31 40.45
CA VAL A 345 1.21 -7.19 39.97
C VAL A 345 1.96 -6.14 40.79
N PHE A 346 1.31 -4.99 41.02
CA PHE A 346 1.87 -3.90 41.83
C PHE A 346 2.27 -4.35 43.24
N GLU A 347 1.42 -5.14 43.91
CA GLU A 347 1.69 -5.69 45.25
C GLU A 347 3.03 -6.46 45.32
N ARG A 348 3.38 -7.14 44.24
CA ARG A 348 4.58 -7.99 44.12
C ARG A 348 5.83 -7.25 43.69
N LEU A 349 5.72 -5.97 43.33
CA LEU A 349 6.89 -5.17 42.95
C LEU A 349 7.82 -4.97 44.17
N PRO A 350 9.14 -4.83 43.94
CA PRO A 350 10.06 -4.38 44.98
C PRO A 350 9.64 -3.02 45.54
N ASP A 351 9.82 -2.81 46.84
CA ASP A 351 9.41 -1.54 47.48
C ASP A 351 10.17 -0.33 46.93
N GLU A 352 11.40 -0.52 46.46
CA GLU A 352 12.20 0.49 45.77
C GLU A 352 11.63 0.89 44.40
N GLU A 353 10.83 0.03 43.77
CA GLU A 353 10.19 0.28 42.49
C GLU A 353 8.80 0.91 42.68
N LYS A 354 8.04 0.50 43.70
CA LYS A 354 6.68 0.99 43.98
C LYS A 354 6.59 2.52 44.06
N LYS A 355 7.67 3.18 44.48
CA LYS A 355 7.76 4.64 44.59
C LYS A 355 7.56 5.40 43.27
N TYR A 356 7.69 4.72 42.13
CA TYR A 356 7.50 5.28 40.79
C TYR A 356 6.08 5.14 40.25
N TRP A 357 5.16 4.57 41.04
CA TRP A 357 3.81 4.22 40.59
C TRP A 357 2.76 5.02 41.36
N HIS A 358 1.65 5.33 40.69
CA HIS A 358 0.49 5.97 41.28
C HIS A 358 -0.78 5.16 41.03
N SER A 359 -1.79 5.36 41.86
CA SER A 359 -3.08 4.66 41.75
C SER A 359 -4.06 5.41 40.85
N HIS A 360 -4.68 4.73 39.89
CA HIS A 360 -5.75 5.33 39.07
C HIS A 360 -7.10 5.40 39.78
N LYS A 361 -7.20 4.88 41.02
CA LYS A 361 -8.48 4.80 41.76
C LYS A 361 -9.19 6.15 41.81
N PHE A 362 -8.50 7.20 42.27
CA PHE A 362 -9.13 8.50 42.47
C PHE A 362 -9.51 9.17 41.14
N GLU A 363 -8.73 9.01 40.09
CA GLU A 363 -9.07 9.56 38.77
C GLU A 363 -10.33 8.92 38.18
N VAL A 364 -10.54 7.63 38.45
CA VAL A 364 -11.80 6.95 38.10
C VAL A 364 -12.93 7.45 39.00
N ASP A 365 -12.76 7.41 40.31
CA ASP A 365 -13.81 7.79 41.27
C ASP A 365 -14.31 9.23 41.08
N SER A 366 -13.40 10.15 40.76
CA SER A 366 -13.69 11.58 40.61
C SER A 366 -14.43 11.93 39.33
N GLY A 367 -14.54 11.00 38.36
CA GLY A 367 -15.08 11.30 37.03
C GLY A 367 -14.06 11.95 36.07
N MET A 368 -12.83 12.23 36.54
CA MET A 368 -11.85 12.99 35.75
C MET A 368 -11.31 12.19 34.57
N LEU A 369 -10.93 10.93 34.81
CA LEU A 369 -10.45 10.03 33.76
C LEU A 369 -11.59 9.75 32.79
N MET A 370 -11.35 9.95 31.51
CA MET A 370 -12.35 9.68 30.46
C MET A 370 -11.80 8.78 29.37
N LEU A 371 -12.69 8.00 28.78
CA LEU A 371 -12.44 7.37 27.49
C LEU A 371 -12.70 8.38 26.38
N GLY A 372 -11.72 8.62 25.51
CA GLY A 372 -11.95 9.45 24.32
C GLY A 372 -12.85 8.74 23.35
N THR A 373 -13.99 9.36 23.05
CA THR A 373 -14.88 8.95 21.97
C THR A 373 -14.92 10.03 20.91
N LYS A 374 -15.07 9.63 19.64
CA LYS A 374 -15.27 10.58 18.55
C LYS A 374 -16.43 11.52 18.89
N SER A 375 -16.22 12.83 18.69
CA SER A 375 -17.13 13.94 19.03
C SER A 375 -18.60 13.79 18.59
N LEU A 376 -18.90 12.85 17.68
CA LEU A 376 -20.24 12.57 17.14
C LEU A 376 -21.05 11.53 17.94
N VAL A 377 -20.48 10.91 18.98
CA VAL A 377 -21.16 9.90 19.81
C VAL A 377 -21.88 10.60 20.98
N PRO A 378 -23.19 10.36 21.20
CA PRO A 378 -23.90 10.94 22.35
C PRO A 378 -23.28 10.50 23.68
N ASN A 379 -23.14 11.44 24.64
CA ASN A 379 -22.49 11.19 25.93
C ASN A 379 -23.05 9.97 26.69
N ALA A 380 -24.37 9.74 26.65
CA ALA A 380 -24.99 8.59 27.30
C ALA A 380 -24.53 7.23 26.72
N VAL A 381 -24.16 7.20 25.45
CA VAL A 381 -23.59 6.01 24.80
C VAL A 381 -22.13 5.86 25.19
N THR A 382 -21.37 6.95 25.22
CA THR A 382 -19.98 6.98 25.72
C THR A 382 -19.88 6.47 27.16
N ASP A 383 -20.80 6.89 28.02
CA ASP A 383 -20.87 6.51 29.43
C ASP A 383 -21.11 5.00 29.64
N LEU A 384 -21.89 4.35 28.76
CA LEU A 384 -22.09 2.90 28.79
C LEU A 384 -20.85 2.15 28.28
N VAL A 385 -20.18 2.70 27.27
CA VAL A 385 -18.99 2.11 26.65
C VAL A 385 -17.75 2.24 27.53
N GLU A 386 -17.62 3.30 28.33
CA GLU A 386 -16.47 3.48 29.23
C GLU A 386 -16.49 2.52 30.43
N ARG A 387 -17.67 2.00 30.83
CA ARG A 387 -17.83 1.26 32.08
C ARG A 387 -16.86 0.08 32.26
N PRO A 388 -16.65 -0.84 31.28
CA PRO A 388 -15.71 -1.94 31.43
C PRO A 388 -14.27 -1.44 31.63
N ALA A 389 -13.86 -0.42 30.87
CA ALA A 389 -12.54 0.19 30.99
C ALA A 389 -12.36 0.86 32.36
N MET A 390 -13.36 1.57 32.87
CA MET A 390 -13.29 2.20 34.20
C MET A 390 -13.20 1.18 35.33
N LEU A 391 -13.94 0.06 35.24
CA LEU A 391 -13.86 -1.03 36.22
C LEU A 391 -12.47 -1.67 36.27
N GLU A 392 -11.84 -1.83 35.12
CA GLU A 392 -10.48 -2.34 34.99
C GLU A 392 -9.46 -1.33 35.53
N LEU A 393 -9.47 -0.10 35.00
CA LEU A 393 -8.52 0.95 35.35
C LEU A 393 -8.56 1.31 36.85
N HIS A 394 -9.73 1.26 37.49
CA HIS A 394 -9.89 1.51 38.93
C HIS A 394 -9.02 0.59 39.82
N ARG A 395 -8.59 -0.57 39.30
CA ARG A 395 -7.72 -1.54 40.00
C ARG A 395 -6.32 -1.64 39.39
N THR A 396 -5.84 -0.58 38.76
CA THR A 396 -4.50 -0.52 38.16
C THR A 396 -3.64 0.58 38.77
N TYR A 397 -2.32 0.42 38.61
CA TYR A 397 -1.30 1.40 38.97
C TYR A 397 -0.54 1.80 37.71
N GLY A 398 -0.23 3.09 37.57
CA GLY A 398 0.46 3.69 36.45
C GLY A 398 1.88 4.11 36.80
N LYS A 399 2.85 3.84 35.92
CA LYS A 399 4.19 4.42 35.95
C LYS A 399 4.34 5.33 34.75
N THR A 400 4.29 6.64 35.00
CA THR A 400 4.18 7.65 33.95
C THR A 400 5.40 8.54 33.90
N ILE A 401 5.96 8.66 32.70
CA ILE A 401 7.17 9.45 32.46
C ILE A 401 6.89 10.41 31.31
N HIS A 402 6.99 11.71 31.60
CA HIS A 402 6.95 12.74 30.57
C HIS A 402 8.36 13.14 30.17
N THR A 403 8.65 13.08 28.88
CA THR A 403 9.91 13.53 28.26
C THR A 403 9.84 14.98 27.77
N TRP A 404 8.65 15.59 27.75
CA TRP A 404 8.46 16.97 27.33
C TRP A 404 7.64 17.78 28.34
N ALA A 405 8.30 18.70 29.05
CA ALA A 405 7.65 19.69 29.92
C ALA A 405 7.12 20.88 29.12
N TYR A 406 6.08 20.65 28.32
CA TYR A 406 5.56 21.60 27.34
C TYR A 406 4.94 22.87 27.97
N ASP A 407 4.63 22.83 29.26
CA ASP A 407 4.15 23.96 30.05
C ASP A 407 5.25 25.02 30.33
N GLU A 408 6.53 24.62 30.32
CA GLU A 408 7.68 25.53 30.43
C GLU A 408 8.39 25.76 29.09
N HIS A 409 8.53 24.70 28.30
CA HIS A 409 9.26 24.70 27.04
C HIS A 409 8.33 24.22 25.91
N PRO A 410 7.41 25.08 25.42
CA PRO A 410 6.39 24.67 24.46
C PRO A 410 6.97 24.26 23.10
N ASP A 411 8.12 24.81 22.72
CA ASP A 411 8.69 24.63 21.37
C ASP A 411 9.58 23.38 21.24
N LEU A 412 10.25 22.95 22.31
CA LEU A 412 11.19 21.82 22.30
C LEU A 412 11.16 21.03 23.61
N PRO A 413 11.37 19.69 23.59
CA PRO A 413 11.45 18.84 24.78
C PRO A 413 12.80 19.03 25.49
N LEU A 414 12.95 20.13 26.22
CA LEU A 414 14.17 20.44 26.97
C LEU A 414 14.12 19.84 28.39
N GLY A 415 15.29 19.46 28.90
CA GLY A 415 15.46 18.95 30.26
C GLY A 415 15.37 17.43 30.38
N PRO A 416 15.53 16.89 31.60
CA PRO A 416 15.42 15.46 31.86
C PRO A 416 13.94 14.99 31.87
N PRO A 417 13.69 13.68 31.69
CA PRO A 417 12.36 13.12 31.89
C PRO A 417 11.84 13.33 33.31
N ASN A 418 10.54 13.59 33.43
CA ASN A 418 9.84 13.83 34.68
C ASN A 418 8.94 12.65 35.02
N LEU A 419 8.99 12.22 36.28
CA LEU A 419 8.01 11.29 36.82
C LEU A 419 6.70 12.04 37.05
N MET A 420 5.61 11.47 36.57
CA MET A 420 4.28 12.03 36.70
C MET A 420 3.42 11.15 37.62
N MET A 421 2.52 11.79 38.37
CA MET A 421 1.58 11.14 39.27
C MET A 421 0.15 11.54 38.94
N ALA A 422 -0.80 10.78 39.48
CA ALA A 422 -2.22 11.10 39.48
C ALA A 422 -2.62 11.86 40.75
N PHE A 423 -3.79 12.50 40.72
CA PHE A 423 -4.37 13.11 41.91
C PHE A 423 -4.80 12.05 42.91
N PRO A 424 -4.61 12.26 44.23
CA PRO A 424 -5.00 11.26 45.22
C PRO A 424 -6.31 11.59 45.91
N LYS A 425 -6.72 12.86 45.86
CA LYS A 425 -7.86 13.45 46.57
C LYS A 425 -8.33 14.71 45.85
N GLU A 426 -9.59 15.06 46.11
CA GLU A 426 -10.32 16.16 45.47
C GLU A 426 -9.73 17.55 45.73
N GLU A 427 -9.08 17.73 46.89
CA GLU A 427 -8.47 19.01 47.29
C GLU A 427 -7.39 19.49 46.33
N HIS A 428 -6.77 18.58 45.57
CA HIS A 428 -5.67 18.89 44.65
C HIS A 428 -6.14 19.06 43.19
N VAL A 429 -7.42 18.89 42.90
CA VAL A 429 -7.95 18.91 41.52
C VAL A 429 -8.05 20.35 41.00
N PRO A 430 -7.50 20.67 39.80
CA PRO A 430 -7.56 22.01 39.22
C PRO A 430 -8.95 22.31 38.64
N LYS A 431 -9.83 22.90 39.44
CA LYS A 431 -11.22 23.16 39.05
C LYS A 431 -11.35 23.98 37.75
N ASP A 432 -10.48 24.95 37.53
CA ASP A 432 -10.53 25.80 36.34
C ASP A 432 -10.20 25.02 35.06
N ARG A 433 -9.14 24.20 35.08
CA ARG A 433 -8.74 23.36 33.93
C ARG A 433 -9.74 22.24 33.67
N LEU A 434 -10.30 21.67 34.73
CA LEU A 434 -11.35 20.67 34.64
C LEU A 434 -12.57 21.25 33.91
N LYS A 435 -12.98 22.47 34.30
CA LYS A 435 -14.10 23.18 33.69
C LYS A 435 -13.85 23.50 32.21
N GLU A 436 -12.65 23.98 31.86
CA GLU A 436 -12.26 24.26 30.47
C GLU A 436 -12.36 23.01 29.60
N ARG A 437 -11.85 21.87 30.09
CA ARG A 437 -11.95 20.58 29.38
C ARG A 437 -13.39 20.11 29.24
N ASP A 438 -14.18 20.22 30.30
CA ASP A 438 -15.60 19.83 30.30
C ASP A 438 -16.43 20.65 29.29
N GLU A 439 -16.20 21.96 29.23
CA GLU A 439 -16.82 22.85 28.24
C GLU A 439 -16.38 22.51 26.81
N ARG A 440 -15.08 22.26 26.61
CA ARG A 440 -14.52 21.89 25.29
C ARG A 440 -15.07 20.57 24.77
N LEU A 441 -15.22 19.57 25.64
CA LEU A 441 -15.67 18.23 25.26
C LEU A 441 -17.19 18.04 25.41
N GLY A 442 -17.91 19.03 25.94
CA GLY A 442 -19.36 18.96 26.16
C GLY A 442 -19.75 17.88 27.18
N VAL A 443 -18.91 17.64 28.19
CA VAL A 443 -19.09 16.61 29.22
C VAL A 443 -19.26 17.23 30.60
N SER A 444 -19.67 16.43 31.59
CA SER A 444 -19.73 16.83 32.99
C SER A 444 -19.01 15.81 33.86
N THR A 445 -17.88 16.22 34.44
CA THR A 445 -17.09 15.40 35.37
C THR A 445 -17.94 14.98 36.58
N GLU A 446 -18.74 15.90 37.13
CA GLU A 446 -19.62 15.61 38.27
C GLU A 446 -20.71 14.59 37.93
N ALA A 447 -21.32 14.68 36.74
CA ALA A 447 -22.29 13.69 36.30
C ALA A 447 -21.66 12.30 36.14
N LYS A 448 -20.43 12.22 35.62
CA LYS A 448 -19.66 10.97 35.53
C LYS A 448 -19.34 10.39 36.91
N ARG A 449 -18.96 11.24 37.87
CA ARG A 449 -18.73 10.84 39.27
C ARG A 449 -19.97 10.18 39.87
N GLU A 450 -21.13 10.81 39.74
CA GLU A 450 -22.40 10.27 40.25
C GLU A 450 -22.81 8.98 39.54
N LEU A 451 -22.62 8.91 38.22
CA LEU A 451 -22.87 7.69 37.45
C LEU A 451 -21.99 6.52 37.93
N ARG A 452 -20.70 6.79 38.16
CA ARG A 452 -19.72 5.80 38.63
C ARG A 452 -20.07 5.25 40.01
N ARG A 453 -20.51 6.11 40.93
CA ARG A 453 -21.05 5.70 42.24
C ARG A 453 -22.22 4.72 42.12
N GLY A 454 -23.00 4.82 41.04
CA GLY A 454 -24.14 3.92 40.78
C GLY A 454 -23.76 2.49 40.40
N TYR A 455 -22.54 2.24 39.89
CA TYR A 455 -22.12 0.89 39.44
C TYR A 455 -20.84 0.36 40.07
N LEU A 456 -19.99 1.22 40.65
CA LEU A 456 -18.85 0.78 41.46
C LEU A 456 -19.38 0.18 42.76
N ARG A 457 -18.79 -0.95 43.19
CA ARG A 457 -19.21 -1.60 44.44
C ARG A 457 -18.73 -0.75 45.62
N GLN A 458 -19.50 -0.72 46.71
CA GLN A 458 -19.12 0.02 47.91
C GLN A 458 -17.73 -0.39 48.43
N GLU A 459 -17.41 -1.69 48.38
CA GLU A 459 -16.08 -2.20 48.74
C GLU A 459 -14.95 -1.66 47.84
N ASP A 460 -15.22 -1.36 46.58
CA ASP A 460 -14.25 -0.76 45.66
C ASP A 460 -14.07 0.73 45.98
N LEU A 461 -15.14 1.43 46.33
CA LEU A 461 -15.11 2.84 46.74
C LEU A 461 -14.34 3.04 48.06
N ASP A 462 -14.57 2.19 49.05
CA ASP A 462 -13.97 2.30 50.38
C ASP A 462 -12.51 1.80 50.46
N ARG A 463 -12.04 1.13 49.41
CA ARG A 463 -10.68 0.55 49.34
C ARG A 463 -9.61 1.63 49.27
N ALA A 464 -8.67 1.63 50.21
CA ALA A 464 -7.47 2.45 50.10
C ALA A 464 -6.50 1.90 49.02
N PRO A 465 -5.75 2.76 48.31
CA PRO A 465 -4.59 2.34 47.52
C PRO A 465 -3.59 1.54 48.38
N LEU A 466 -2.87 0.61 47.75
CA LEU A 466 -1.82 -0.18 48.38
C LEU A 466 -0.63 0.71 48.76
N PRO A 467 0.05 0.39 49.88
CA PRO A 467 1.18 1.18 50.34
C PRO A 467 2.37 1.11 49.36
N GLY A 468 3.16 2.18 49.32
CA GLY A 468 4.39 2.29 48.53
C GLY A 468 4.20 3.01 47.18
N GLY A 469 2.98 3.07 46.66
CA GLY A 469 2.60 3.97 45.56
C GLY A 469 2.23 5.34 46.08
N ASP A 470 2.04 6.32 45.19
CA ASP A 470 1.61 7.68 45.50
C ASP A 470 2.49 8.41 46.54
N VAL A 471 3.74 7.97 46.74
CA VAL A 471 4.67 8.43 47.80
C VAL A 471 5.06 9.90 47.73
N TYR A 472 4.78 10.58 46.61
CA TYR A 472 4.95 12.03 46.52
C TYR A 472 4.08 12.78 47.56
N LEU A 473 3.00 12.15 48.05
CA LEU A 473 2.14 12.66 49.12
C LEU A 473 2.81 12.72 50.48
N ASP A 474 3.82 11.89 50.72
CA ASP A 474 4.54 11.86 51.99
C ASP A 474 5.63 12.95 52.07
N GLY A 475 5.64 13.90 51.13
CA GLY A 475 6.70 14.90 50.98
C GLY A 475 8.03 14.33 50.46
N LYS A 476 8.05 13.04 50.09
CA LYS A 476 9.19 12.35 49.51
C LYS A 476 9.09 12.43 47.99
N THR A 477 9.76 13.42 47.39
CA THR A 477 9.83 13.54 45.93
C THR A 477 10.68 12.41 45.37
N SER A 478 10.04 11.48 44.67
CA SER A 478 10.73 10.41 43.96
C SER A 478 10.99 10.90 42.54
N GLN A 479 12.18 11.43 42.25
CA GLN A 479 12.61 11.70 40.87
C GLN A 479 13.63 10.64 40.44
N PHE A 480 13.83 10.47 39.13
CA PHE A 480 14.98 9.76 38.62
C PHE A 480 16.25 10.51 39.04
N GLU A 481 17.01 9.93 39.97
CA GLU A 481 18.33 10.44 40.31
C GLU A 481 19.31 10.00 39.22
N LEU A 482 19.98 10.96 38.60
CA LEU A 482 21.12 10.68 37.74
C LEU A 482 22.32 10.47 38.66
N ASN A 483 22.78 9.22 38.79
CA ASN A 483 24.02 8.89 39.49
C ASN A 483 25.26 9.39 38.75
#